data_AF-A0AAN0IVY6-F1
#
_entry.id   AF-A0AAN0IVY6-F1
#
_cell.length_a   1.000
_cell.length_b   1.000
_cell.length_c   1.000
_cell.angle_alpha   90.00
_cell.angle_beta   90.00
_cell.angle_gamma   90.00
#
_symmetry.space_group_name_H-M   'P 1'
#
loop_
_entity.id
_entity.type
_entity.pdbx_description
1 polymer ?
#
loop_
_entity_poly.entity_id
_entity_poly.type
_entity_poly.pdbx_seq_one_letter_code
_entity_poly.pdbx_strand_id
1 'polypeptide(L)'
;MLYSAFFLSFLLFSPALSQVTDCTKLLTCSDCITVLQCGWCFTPTQGGCQNASSSKCSPADFFVPTSEVLEYSEFPIDETNQISLQNINIRLRVNEPLSFNVSIKAAEDFPLDVYVLMDLSASFRADLTTVQALAPQLPLTLRNVSSDFLIGFGTYVDKPTLPFTSNSQLKGYECSLPECDTPFAYHHIVALTNSSDLFNSSVHDAVVSTNVDNPEGTIEAMLQAVVCD
;
A
#
# COMPACT_ATOMS: atom_id res chain seq x y z
N MET A 1 -25.40 42.15 11.65
CA MET A 1 -25.78 40.92 12.37
C MET A 1 -24.76 39.84 12.01
N LEU A 2 -23.71 39.70 12.81
CA LEU A 2 -22.70 38.64 12.66
C LEU A 2 -23.11 37.46 13.54
N TYR A 3 -23.27 36.29 12.95
CA TYR A 3 -23.44 35.04 13.69
C TYR A 3 -22.06 34.40 13.89
N SER A 4 -21.52 34.45 15.11
CA SER A 4 -20.40 33.61 15.53
C SER A 4 -20.92 32.22 15.86
N ALA A 5 -20.53 31.22 15.08
CA ALA A 5 -20.73 29.82 15.41
C ALA A 5 -19.59 29.37 16.35
N PHE A 6 -19.91 29.17 17.63
CA PHE A 6 -19.01 28.55 18.60
C PHE A 6 -19.05 27.03 18.39
N PHE A 7 -18.03 26.45 17.77
CA PHE A 7 -17.83 25.01 17.75
C PHE A 7 -17.30 24.58 19.13
N LEU A 8 -18.19 24.06 19.99
CA LEU A 8 -17.77 23.35 21.20
C LEU A 8 -17.17 22.01 20.78
N SER A 9 -15.84 21.93 20.77
CA SER A 9 -15.10 20.67 20.77
C SER A 9 -15.39 19.95 22.09
N PHE A 10 -16.32 18.98 22.05
CA PHE A 10 -16.47 18.01 23.11
C PHE A 10 -15.31 17.02 23.00
N LEU A 11 -14.21 17.30 23.69
CA LEU A 11 -13.21 16.29 24.02
C LEU A 11 -13.91 15.25 24.89
N LEU A 12 -14.35 14.15 24.27
CA LEU A 12 -14.67 12.91 24.98
C LEU A 12 -13.35 12.37 25.54
N PHE A 13 -12.92 12.93 26.66
CA PHE A 13 -12.04 12.22 27.59
C PHE A 13 -12.85 11.04 28.10
N SER A 14 -12.77 9.92 27.39
CA SER A 14 -13.08 8.64 28.00
C SER A 14 -12.10 8.50 29.15
N PRO A 15 -12.53 8.46 30.43
CA PRO A 15 -11.64 7.97 31.45
C PRO A 15 -11.32 6.54 31.00
N ALA A 16 -10.05 6.25 30.70
CA ALA A 16 -9.61 4.87 30.69
C ALA A 16 -10.04 4.32 32.05
N LEU A 17 -11.06 3.48 32.05
CA LEU A 17 -11.52 2.80 33.25
C LEU A 17 -10.35 1.90 33.62
N SER A 18 -9.47 2.39 34.50
CA SER A 18 -8.69 1.51 35.36
C SER A 18 -9.69 0.84 36.28
N GLN A 19 -10.47 -0.10 35.73
CA GLN A 19 -11.07 -1.11 36.55
C GLN A 19 -9.89 -1.90 37.10
N VAL A 20 -9.51 -1.56 38.33
CA VAL A 20 -8.79 -2.47 39.22
C VAL A 20 -9.65 -3.72 39.28
N THR A 21 -9.38 -4.62 38.34
CA THR A 21 -10.04 -5.89 38.23
C THR A 21 -9.47 -6.70 39.36
N ASP A 22 -10.32 -7.17 40.26
CA ASP A 22 -9.89 -8.08 41.31
C ASP A 22 -9.39 -9.37 40.66
N CYS A 23 -8.08 -9.44 40.43
CA CYS A 23 -7.40 -10.54 39.75
C CYS A 23 -7.70 -11.89 40.43
N THR A 24 -8.00 -11.90 41.73
CA THR A 24 -8.26 -13.13 42.50
C THR A 24 -9.50 -13.90 42.04
N LYS A 25 -10.37 -13.28 41.24
CA LYS A 25 -11.55 -13.92 40.64
C LYS A 25 -11.21 -14.75 39.40
N LEU A 26 -10.02 -14.59 38.83
CA LEU A 26 -9.56 -15.32 37.65
C LEU A 26 -8.96 -16.65 38.08
N LEU A 27 -9.64 -17.75 37.71
CA LEU A 27 -9.34 -19.09 38.23
C LEU A 27 -8.22 -19.80 37.48
N THR A 28 -7.95 -19.40 36.23
CA THR A 28 -6.91 -20.03 35.40
C THR A 28 -5.76 -19.06 35.12
N CYS A 29 -4.57 -19.62 34.93
CA CYS A 29 -3.39 -18.82 34.55
C CYS A 29 -3.62 -18.09 33.23
N SER A 30 -4.24 -18.76 32.26
CA SER A 30 -4.55 -18.17 30.95
C SER A 30 -5.45 -16.95 31.08
N ASP A 31 -6.52 -17.01 31.87
CA ASP A 31 -7.41 -15.86 32.07
C ASP A 31 -6.68 -14.73 32.82
N CYS A 32 -5.87 -15.09 33.83
CA CYS A 32 -5.11 -14.15 34.64
C CYS A 32 -4.15 -13.28 33.82
N ILE A 33 -3.34 -13.89 32.96
CA ILE A 33 -2.26 -13.18 32.25
C ILE A 33 -2.79 -12.23 31.16
N THR A 34 -4.04 -12.39 30.73
CA THR A 34 -4.69 -11.50 29.74
C THR A 34 -5.15 -10.16 30.32
N VAL A 35 -5.31 -10.08 31.64
CA VAL A 35 -5.73 -8.85 32.33
C VAL A 35 -4.50 -8.09 32.79
N LEU A 36 -4.39 -6.82 32.37
CA LEU A 36 -3.28 -5.96 32.80
C LEU A 36 -3.25 -5.83 34.33
N GLN A 37 -2.06 -5.64 34.90
CA GLN A 37 -1.85 -5.53 36.35
C GLN A 37 -2.16 -6.80 37.18
N CYS A 38 -2.45 -7.94 36.53
CA CYS A 38 -2.52 -9.25 37.18
C CYS A 38 -1.23 -10.06 36.99
N GLY A 39 -0.96 -10.98 37.91
CA GLY A 39 0.12 -11.95 37.82
C GLY A 39 -0.30 -13.29 38.43
N TRP A 40 0.41 -14.36 38.07
CA TRP A 40 0.10 -15.70 38.53
C TRP A 40 1.13 -16.19 39.55
N CYS A 41 0.66 -16.65 40.70
CA CYS A 41 1.47 -17.26 41.75
C CYS A 41 1.45 -18.80 41.63
N PHE A 42 2.62 -19.43 41.63
CA PHE A 42 2.77 -20.89 41.58
C PHE A 42 2.95 -21.54 42.96
N THR A 43 3.10 -20.75 44.03
CA THR A 43 3.27 -21.30 45.39
C THR A 43 2.03 -22.08 45.83
N PRO A 44 2.11 -23.36 46.20
CA PRO A 44 0.94 -24.22 46.42
C PRO A 44 -0.12 -23.70 47.39
N THR A 45 0.28 -22.98 48.45
CA THR A 45 -0.64 -22.45 49.48
C THR A 45 -1.14 -21.03 49.21
N GLN A 46 -0.61 -20.37 48.17
CA GLN A 46 -0.96 -19.00 47.78
C GLN A 46 -1.22 -18.90 46.26
N GLY A 47 -1.40 -20.06 45.61
CA GLY A 47 -1.41 -20.18 44.17
C GLY A 47 -2.65 -19.54 43.55
N GLY A 48 -2.50 -19.11 42.30
CA GLY A 48 -3.58 -18.47 41.54
C GLY A 48 -3.27 -17.03 41.15
N CYS A 49 -4.28 -16.36 40.61
CA CYS A 49 -4.14 -15.01 40.10
C CYS A 49 -4.18 -13.98 41.24
N GLN A 50 -3.22 -13.05 41.23
CA GLN A 50 -3.11 -11.98 42.24
C GLN A 50 -2.87 -10.64 41.54
N ASN A 51 -3.23 -9.55 42.22
CA ASN A 51 -2.90 -8.20 41.76
C ASN A 51 -1.39 -7.98 41.85
N ALA A 52 -0.76 -7.54 40.75
CA ALA A 52 0.70 -7.39 40.65
C ALA A 52 1.27 -6.41 41.68
N SER A 53 0.53 -5.35 42.02
CA SER A 53 0.95 -4.31 42.98
C SER A 53 0.81 -4.71 44.45
N SER A 54 0.05 -5.75 44.78
CA SER A 54 -0.26 -6.14 46.17
C SER A 54 -0.11 -7.64 46.46
N SER A 55 0.54 -8.38 45.54
CA SER A 55 0.82 -9.80 45.68
C SER A 55 1.65 -10.09 46.93
N LYS A 56 1.29 -11.16 47.64
CA LYS A 56 2.07 -11.70 48.78
C LYS A 56 2.94 -12.89 48.38
N CYS A 57 2.87 -13.29 47.11
CA CYS A 57 3.64 -14.39 46.55
C CYS A 57 5.14 -14.05 46.57
N SER A 58 5.97 -15.09 46.74
CA SER A 58 7.42 -14.93 46.60
C SER A 58 7.77 -14.49 45.17
N PRO A 59 8.70 -13.53 44.96
CA PRO A 59 9.09 -13.10 43.62
C PRO A 59 9.56 -14.25 42.70
N ALA A 60 10.16 -15.30 43.26
CA ALA A 60 10.60 -16.47 42.49
C ALA A 60 9.43 -17.30 41.94
N ASP A 61 8.26 -17.24 42.58
CA ASP A 61 7.07 -18.00 42.24
C ASP A 61 5.96 -17.11 41.64
N PHE A 62 6.23 -15.83 41.40
CA PHE A 62 5.24 -14.86 40.91
C PHE A 62 5.58 -14.40 39.49
N PHE A 63 4.76 -14.84 38.52
CA PHE A 63 4.93 -14.48 37.12
C PHE A 63 3.97 -13.38 36.71
N VAL A 64 4.52 -12.22 36.40
CA VAL A 64 3.81 -11.10 35.77
C VAL A 64 4.39 -10.95 34.37
N PRO A 65 3.67 -11.38 33.31
CA PRO A 65 4.15 -11.15 31.96
C PRO A 65 4.15 -9.65 31.65
N THR A 66 5.12 -9.21 30.87
CA THR A 66 5.22 -7.83 30.41
C THR A 66 5.59 -7.83 28.94
N SER A 67 5.07 -6.84 28.21
CA SER A 67 5.58 -6.54 26.87
C SER A 67 6.98 -5.92 26.97
N GLU A 68 7.94 -6.44 26.21
CA GLU A 68 9.33 -5.98 26.21
C GLU A 68 9.99 -6.10 24.84
N VAL A 69 10.93 -5.19 24.56
CA VAL A 69 11.85 -5.30 23.43
C VAL A 69 13.06 -6.12 23.88
N LEU A 70 13.26 -7.29 23.28
CA LEU A 70 14.36 -8.21 23.60
C LEU A 70 15.62 -7.87 22.81
N GLU A 71 15.47 -7.46 21.56
CA GLU A 71 16.56 -7.09 20.66
C GLU A 71 16.09 -5.97 19.74
N TYR A 72 16.97 -5.03 19.45
CA TYR A 72 16.69 -3.89 18.62
C TYR A 72 17.96 -3.53 17.84
N SER A 73 17.92 -3.70 16.51
CA SER A 73 19.05 -3.36 15.63
C SER A 73 18.67 -2.23 14.68
N GLU A 74 19.49 -1.18 14.71
CA GLU A 74 19.38 -0.04 13.81
C GLU A 74 20.54 0.01 12.84
N PHE A 75 20.24 0.47 11.63
CA PHE A 75 21.24 0.96 10.70
C PHE A 75 21.17 2.47 10.58
N PRO A 76 22.32 3.14 10.36
CA PRO A 76 22.32 4.53 9.95
C PRO A 76 21.44 4.72 8.71
N ILE A 77 20.64 5.77 8.73
CA ILE A 77 19.90 6.19 7.55
C ILE A 77 20.87 6.92 6.62
N ASP A 78 20.89 6.51 5.35
CA ASP A 78 21.67 7.12 4.28
C ASP A 78 20.92 7.02 2.94
N GLU A 79 21.60 7.30 1.82
CA GLU A 79 20.99 7.25 0.48
C GLU A 79 20.55 5.84 0.05
N THR A 80 21.13 4.79 0.65
CA THR A 80 20.80 3.38 0.34
C THR A 80 19.85 2.76 1.35
N ASN A 81 19.97 3.15 2.62
CA ASN A 81 19.12 2.67 3.71
C ASN A 81 18.17 3.78 4.18
N GLN A 82 16.92 3.69 3.76
CA GLN A 82 15.90 4.71 4.04
C GLN A 82 15.12 4.47 5.33
N ILE A 83 15.35 3.34 6.03
CA ILE A 83 14.65 2.96 7.25
C ILE A 83 15.66 2.65 8.37
N SER A 84 15.46 3.21 9.56
CA SER A 84 16.39 2.98 10.68
C SER A 84 16.32 1.56 11.21
N LEU A 85 15.15 0.93 11.18
CA LEU A 85 14.91 -0.37 11.77
C LEU A 85 15.29 -1.51 10.81
N GLN A 86 16.24 -2.34 11.21
CA GLN A 86 16.57 -3.58 10.50
C GLN A 86 15.82 -4.77 11.09
N ASN A 87 15.93 -4.98 12.40
CA ASN A 87 15.32 -6.09 13.10
C ASN A 87 14.88 -5.70 14.51
N ILE A 88 13.76 -6.26 14.94
CA ILE A 88 13.28 -6.15 16.32
C ILE A 88 12.75 -7.49 16.79
N ASN A 89 13.20 -7.93 17.96
CA ASN A 89 12.63 -9.07 18.65
C ASN A 89 11.82 -8.55 19.84
N ILE A 90 10.51 -8.79 19.81
CA ILE A 90 9.59 -8.34 20.87
C ILE A 90 8.90 -9.52 21.52
N ARG A 91 8.70 -9.41 22.82
CA ARG A 91 7.77 -10.26 23.57
C ARG A 91 6.57 -9.40 23.92
N LEU A 92 5.38 -9.86 23.59
CA LEU A 92 4.15 -9.14 23.88
C LEU A 92 3.31 -9.89 24.90
N ARG A 93 2.85 -9.18 25.92
CA ARG A 93 1.76 -9.63 26.76
C ARG A 93 0.44 -9.35 26.04
N VAL A 94 -0.51 -10.27 26.19
CA VAL A 94 -1.87 -10.10 25.67
C VAL A 94 -2.48 -8.81 26.26
N ASN A 95 -3.03 -7.97 25.38
CA ASN A 95 -3.67 -6.69 25.71
C ASN A 95 -2.73 -5.59 26.26
N GLU A 96 -1.40 -5.78 26.22
CA GLU A 96 -0.43 -4.76 26.61
C GLU A 96 0.28 -4.19 25.37
N PRO A 97 0.00 -2.93 24.98
CA PRO A 97 0.67 -2.33 23.84
C PRO A 97 2.16 -2.09 24.13
N LEU A 98 2.99 -2.28 23.11
CA LEU A 98 4.41 -1.93 23.12
C LEU A 98 4.68 -0.93 22.00
N SER A 99 5.38 0.16 22.32
CA SER A 99 5.77 1.17 21.33
C SER A 99 7.28 1.14 21.12
N PHE A 100 7.68 1.27 19.85
CA PHE A 100 9.06 1.50 19.44
C PHE A 100 9.05 2.51 18.28
N ASN A 101 10.17 3.18 18.07
CA ASN A 101 10.28 4.21 17.04
C ASN A 101 10.90 3.61 15.79
N VAL A 102 10.43 4.06 14.62
CA VAL A 102 11.06 3.79 13.33
C VAL A 102 11.24 5.13 12.65
N SER A 103 12.47 5.42 12.23
CA SER A 103 12.78 6.62 11.46
C SER A 103 12.86 6.26 9.99
N ILE A 104 12.31 7.12 9.14
CA ILE A 104 12.30 6.95 7.68
C ILE A 104 12.77 8.25 7.05
N LYS A 105 13.67 8.17 6.07
CA LYS A 105 14.09 9.30 5.23
C LYS A 105 14.14 8.83 3.79
N ALA A 106 13.40 9.49 2.91
CA ALA A 106 13.51 9.26 1.48
C ALA A 106 14.90 9.68 0.99
N ALA A 107 15.50 8.87 0.09
CA ALA A 107 16.70 9.26 -0.62
C ALA A 107 16.40 10.38 -1.63
N GLU A 108 17.40 11.21 -1.93
CA GLU A 108 17.23 12.29 -2.91
C GLU A 108 17.24 11.77 -4.35
N ASP A 109 18.04 10.73 -4.60
CA ASP A 109 18.16 10.05 -5.89
C ASP A 109 18.00 8.54 -5.67
N PHE A 110 16.95 7.96 -6.24
CA PHE A 110 16.59 6.56 -6.04
C PHE A 110 16.04 5.95 -7.34
N PRO A 111 16.30 4.66 -7.63
CA PRO A 111 15.81 4.02 -8.85
C PRO A 111 14.30 4.18 -9.06
N LEU A 112 13.90 4.53 -10.29
CA LEU A 112 12.52 4.88 -10.64
C LEU A 112 12.04 4.11 -11.86
N ASP A 113 11.02 3.26 -11.67
CA ASP A 113 10.33 2.59 -12.76
C ASP A 113 9.01 3.31 -13.10
N VAL A 114 8.85 3.73 -14.34
CA VAL A 114 7.64 4.40 -14.84
C VAL A 114 7.00 3.59 -15.95
N TYR A 115 5.84 2.99 -15.68
CA TYR A 115 5.06 2.28 -16.69
C TYR A 115 3.87 3.15 -17.13
N VAL A 116 3.92 3.67 -18.36
CA VAL A 116 2.83 4.48 -18.93
C VAL A 116 1.75 3.54 -19.45
N LEU A 117 0.60 3.52 -18.79
CA LEU A 117 -0.57 2.72 -19.18
C LEU A 117 -1.65 3.62 -19.78
N MET A 118 -1.88 3.51 -21.09
CA MET A 118 -2.72 4.44 -21.85
C MET A 118 -4.02 3.81 -22.36
N ASP A 119 -5.12 4.52 -22.15
CA ASP A 119 -6.41 4.25 -22.81
C ASP A 119 -6.32 4.63 -24.29
N LEU A 120 -6.64 3.68 -25.17
CA LEU A 120 -6.68 3.87 -26.62
C LEU A 120 -8.10 3.77 -27.19
N SER A 121 -9.14 3.88 -26.36
CA SER A 121 -10.51 4.08 -26.85
C SER A 121 -10.60 5.31 -27.75
N ALA A 122 -11.62 5.34 -28.62
CA ALA A 122 -11.77 6.41 -29.62
C ALA A 122 -11.86 7.81 -29.01
N SER A 123 -12.31 7.91 -27.75
CA SER A 123 -12.42 9.15 -27.01
C SER A 123 -11.04 9.78 -26.70
N PHE A 124 -9.99 8.97 -26.57
CA PHE A 124 -8.62 9.39 -26.25
C PHE A 124 -7.77 9.78 -27.47
N ARG A 125 -8.36 9.91 -28.66
CA ARG A 125 -7.60 10.25 -29.88
C ARG A 125 -6.83 11.56 -29.77
N ALA A 126 -7.45 12.60 -29.22
CA ALA A 126 -6.79 13.90 -29.03
C ALA A 126 -5.67 13.80 -27.98
N ASP A 127 -5.89 13.02 -26.93
CA ASP A 127 -4.92 12.76 -25.88
C ASP A 127 -3.72 11.98 -26.41
N LEU A 128 -3.91 10.99 -27.27
CA LEU A 128 -2.83 10.27 -27.96
C LEU A 128 -1.92 11.22 -28.73
N THR A 129 -2.50 12.16 -29.48
CA THR A 129 -1.72 13.18 -30.20
C THR A 129 -0.87 14.02 -29.23
N THR A 130 -1.43 14.35 -28.06
CA THR A 130 -0.72 15.10 -27.01
C THR A 130 0.41 14.26 -26.40
N VAL A 131 0.13 12.99 -26.08
CA VAL A 131 1.11 12.06 -25.50
C VAL A 131 2.25 11.79 -26.47
N GLN A 132 1.98 11.63 -27.77
CA GLN A 132 2.99 11.53 -28.83
C GLN A 132 3.90 12.76 -28.87
N ALA A 133 3.33 13.96 -28.77
CA ALA A 133 4.12 15.20 -28.73
C ALA A 133 5.00 15.31 -27.47
N LEU A 134 4.59 14.71 -26.35
CA LEU A 134 5.31 14.72 -25.07
C LEU A 134 6.31 13.56 -24.93
N ALA A 135 6.15 12.46 -25.68
CA ALA A 135 6.95 11.25 -25.56
C ALA A 135 8.48 11.49 -25.63
N PRO A 136 9.01 12.39 -26.47
CA PRO A 136 10.45 12.70 -26.48
C PRO A 136 10.94 13.41 -25.21
N GLN A 137 10.07 14.16 -24.53
CA GLN A 137 10.43 14.99 -23.38
C GLN A 137 10.35 14.22 -22.07
N LEU A 138 9.40 13.28 -21.93
CA LEU A 138 9.16 12.58 -20.68
C LEU A 138 10.41 11.86 -20.13
N PRO A 139 11.17 11.06 -20.91
CA PRO A 139 12.42 10.46 -20.41
C PRO A 139 13.46 11.50 -19.98
N LEU A 140 13.52 12.67 -20.63
CA LEU A 140 14.45 13.74 -20.25
C LEU A 140 14.05 14.38 -18.92
N THR A 141 12.74 14.54 -18.67
CA THR A 141 12.24 15.02 -17.39
C THR A 141 12.49 14.02 -16.28
N LEU A 142 12.27 12.71 -16.53
CA LEU A 142 12.51 11.66 -15.53
C LEU A 142 13.99 11.56 -15.12
N ARG A 143 14.93 11.75 -16.05
CA ARG A 143 16.38 11.83 -15.75
C ARG A 143 16.76 12.94 -14.77
N ASN A 144 15.97 14.01 -14.69
CA ASN A 144 16.20 15.09 -13.74
C ASN A 144 15.63 14.80 -12.35
N VAL A 145 14.78 13.76 -12.23
CA VAL A 145 14.18 13.32 -10.96
C VAL A 145 14.98 12.16 -10.36
N SER A 146 15.40 11.21 -11.21
CA SER A 146 16.22 10.07 -10.80
C SER A 146 17.28 9.79 -11.86
N SER A 147 18.52 9.53 -11.42
CA SER A 147 19.63 9.20 -12.31
C SER A 147 19.51 7.78 -12.90
N ASP A 148 18.77 6.90 -12.23
CA ASP A 148 18.49 5.52 -12.65
C ASP A 148 16.98 5.34 -12.82
N PHE A 149 16.50 5.52 -14.05
CA PHE A 149 15.09 5.33 -14.35
C PHE A 149 14.89 4.36 -15.51
N LEU A 150 13.82 3.57 -15.41
CA LEU A 150 13.30 2.76 -16.51
C LEU A 150 11.93 3.28 -16.90
N ILE A 151 11.62 3.23 -18.20
CA ILE A 151 10.32 3.60 -18.73
C ILE A 151 9.75 2.47 -19.57
N GLY A 152 8.45 2.22 -19.42
CA GLY A 152 7.70 1.21 -20.16
C GLY A 152 6.39 1.78 -20.69
N PHE A 153 5.75 1.03 -21.58
CA PHE A 153 4.52 1.45 -22.24
C PHE A 153 3.55 0.27 -22.42
N GLY A 154 2.29 0.51 -22.09
CA GLY A 154 1.20 -0.43 -22.29
C GLY A 154 -0.07 0.31 -22.64
N THR A 155 -1.00 -0.38 -23.29
CA THR A 155 -2.23 0.21 -23.79
C THR A 155 -3.42 -0.68 -23.49
N TYR A 156 -4.61 -0.10 -23.43
CA TYR A 156 -5.85 -0.83 -23.19
C TYR A 156 -7.06 -0.15 -23.83
N VAL A 157 -8.15 -0.90 -23.97
CA VAL A 157 -9.47 -0.40 -24.39
C VAL A 157 -10.50 -1.09 -23.49
N ASP A 158 -11.12 -2.18 -23.94
CA ASP A 158 -12.02 -3.00 -23.15
C ASP A 158 -12.02 -4.46 -23.67
N LYS A 159 -12.70 -5.36 -22.97
CA LYS A 159 -12.81 -6.78 -23.32
C LYS A 159 -13.36 -6.91 -24.73
N PRO A 160 -12.67 -7.65 -25.64
CA PRO A 160 -13.12 -7.83 -27.02
C PRO A 160 -14.24 -8.88 -27.14
N THR A 161 -15.32 -8.66 -26.41
CA THR A 161 -16.52 -9.49 -26.37
C THR A 161 -17.76 -8.61 -26.27
N LEU A 162 -18.91 -9.15 -26.72
CA LEU A 162 -20.20 -8.54 -26.43
C LEU A 162 -20.45 -8.53 -24.90
N PRO A 163 -21.13 -7.52 -24.34
CA PRO A 163 -21.70 -6.35 -25.02
C PRO A 163 -20.76 -5.13 -25.12
N PHE A 164 -19.52 -5.24 -24.62
CA PHE A 164 -18.54 -4.14 -24.58
C PHE A 164 -18.06 -3.72 -25.97
N THR A 165 -18.12 -4.65 -26.92
CA THR A 165 -17.78 -4.43 -28.33
C THR A 165 -18.91 -4.89 -29.24
N SER A 166 -18.81 -4.61 -30.53
CA SER A 166 -19.74 -5.07 -31.58
C SER A 166 -19.10 -6.13 -32.47
N ASN A 167 -19.92 -7.01 -33.06
CA ASN A 167 -19.43 -7.98 -34.08
C ASN A 167 -18.82 -7.30 -35.31
N SER A 168 -19.14 -6.03 -35.56
CA SER A 168 -18.60 -5.23 -36.66
C SER A 168 -17.20 -4.71 -36.31
N GLN A 169 -17.01 -4.21 -35.08
CA GLN A 169 -15.71 -3.78 -34.54
C GLN A 169 -14.71 -4.93 -34.48
N LEU A 170 -15.13 -6.10 -33.99
CA LEU A 170 -14.27 -7.30 -33.94
C LEU A 170 -13.83 -7.81 -35.32
N LYS A 171 -14.54 -7.41 -36.40
CA LYS A 171 -14.16 -7.70 -37.79
C LYS A 171 -13.41 -6.55 -38.47
N GLY A 172 -13.11 -5.47 -37.73
CA GLY A 172 -12.41 -4.29 -38.24
C GLY A 172 -13.25 -3.40 -39.16
N TYR A 173 -14.57 -3.55 -39.21
CA TYR A 173 -15.43 -2.81 -40.15
C TYR A 173 -15.92 -1.46 -39.63
N GLU A 174 -15.98 -1.28 -38.31
CA GLU A 174 -16.63 -0.11 -37.69
C GLU A 174 -15.67 1.06 -37.44
N CYS A 175 -14.38 0.88 -37.69
CA CYS A 175 -13.46 2.00 -37.52
C CYS A 175 -13.52 2.96 -38.70
N SER A 176 -14.36 3.98 -38.53
CA SER A 176 -14.56 5.10 -39.46
C SER A 176 -13.35 6.04 -39.54
N LEU A 177 -12.32 5.77 -38.73
CA LEU A 177 -11.11 6.55 -38.61
C LEU A 177 -10.02 5.94 -39.51
N PRO A 178 -9.26 6.75 -40.26
CA PRO A 178 -8.00 6.26 -40.82
C PRO A 178 -7.11 5.85 -39.65
N GLU A 179 -6.56 4.63 -39.70
CA GLU A 179 -5.62 4.06 -38.71
C GLU A 179 -6.25 3.77 -37.35
N CYS A 180 -6.93 2.63 -37.24
CA CYS A 180 -7.56 2.21 -36.01
C CYS A 180 -7.52 0.69 -35.85
N ASP A 181 -7.20 0.25 -34.64
CA ASP A 181 -7.02 -1.16 -34.32
C ASP A 181 -8.34 -1.84 -33.94
N THR A 182 -8.40 -3.16 -34.10
CA THR A 182 -9.51 -3.96 -33.56
C THR A 182 -9.55 -3.88 -32.04
N PRO A 183 -10.73 -3.98 -31.39
CA PRO A 183 -10.81 -3.90 -29.93
C PRO A 183 -9.93 -4.93 -29.22
N PHE A 184 -9.29 -4.54 -28.11
CA PHE A 184 -8.44 -5.40 -27.30
C PHE A 184 -8.51 -5.00 -25.83
N ALA A 185 -8.27 -5.95 -24.93
CA ALA A 185 -8.34 -5.69 -23.49
C ALA A 185 -7.09 -4.98 -22.96
N TYR A 186 -5.91 -5.50 -23.27
CA TYR A 186 -4.63 -4.95 -22.82
C TYR A 186 -3.51 -5.44 -23.74
N HIS A 187 -2.59 -4.53 -24.09
CA HIS A 187 -1.35 -4.86 -24.77
C HIS A 187 -0.15 -4.29 -23.99
N HIS A 188 0.78 -5.17 -23.66
CA HIS A 188 2.12 -4.77 -23.25
C HIS A 188 2.95 -4.44 -24.48
N ILE A 189 3.43 -3.20 -24.62
CA ILE A 189 4.15 -2.75 -25.82
C ILE A 189 5.66 -2.65 -25.56
N VAL A 190 6.07 -1.99 -24.47
CA VAL A 190 7.47 -1.78 -24.12
C VAL A 190 7.71 -2.22 -22.68
N ALA A 191 8.60 -3.20 -22.51
CA ALA A 191 9.15 -3.58 -21.21
C ALA A 191 9.95 -2.41 -20.62
N LEU A 192 10.01 -2.34 -19.28
CA LEU A 192 10.80 -1.32 -18.58
C LEU A 192 12.24 -1.30 -19.13
N THR A 193 12.61 -0.15 -19.70
CA THR A 193 13.88 0.01 -20.41
C THR A 193 14.46 1.40 -20.18
N ASN A 194 15.77 1.54 -20.35
CA ASN A 194 16.45 2.83 -20.39
C ASN A 194 16.48 3.44 -21.82
N SER A 195 15.90 2.76 -22.81
CA SER A 195 15.83 3.22 -24.19
C SER A 195 14.69 4.22 -24.41
N SER A 196 15.02 5.51 -24.30
CA SER A 196 14.10 6.61 -24.63
C SER A 196 13.58 6.52 -26.07
N ASP A 197 14.40 6.04 -27.00
CA ASP A 197 14.04 5.94 -28.42
C ASP A 197 12.98 4.86 -28.65
N LEU A 198 13.12 3.70 -27.99
CA LEU A 198 12.15 2.60 -28.09
C LEU A 198 10.79 3.02 -27.51
N PHE A 199 10.80 3.70 -26.36
CA PHE A 199 9.59 4.28 -25.79
C PHE A 199 8.94 5.28 -26.76
N ASN A 200 9.73 6.23 -27.26
CA ASN A 200 9.25 7.28 -28.13
C ASN A 200 8.66 6.73 -29.44
N SER A 201 9.35 5.81 -30.12
CA SER A 201 8.84 5.19 -31.34
C SER A 201 7.56 4.40 -31.09
N SER A 202 7.51 3.63 -30.00
CA SER A 202 6.34 2.79 -29.68
C SER A 202 5.09 3.61 -29.34
N VAL A 203 5.26 4.78 -28.73
CA VAL A 203 4.14 5.72 -28.50
C VAL A 203 3.68 6.37 -29.81
N HIS A 204 4.60 6.68 -30.72
CA HIS A 204 4.26 7.23 -32.05
C HIS A 204 3.56 6.19 -32.95
N ASP A 205 3.90 4.91 -32.82
CA ASP A 205 3.28 3.82 -33.58
C ASP A 205 1.90 3.41 -33.02
N ALA A 206 1.54 3.87 -31.82
CA ALA A 206 0.25 3.56 -31.22
C ALA A 206 -0.90 4.23 -31.98
N VAL A 207 -1.99 3.49 -32.14
CA VAL A 207 -3.23 3.94 -32.81
C VAL A 207 -4.43 3.64 -31.94
N VAL A 208 -5.47 4.48 -32.03
CA VAL A 208 -6.70 4.26 -31.26
C VAL A 208 -7.48 3.04 -31.74
N SER A 209 -8.39 2.56 -30.90
CA SER A 209 -9.37 1.52 -31.18
C SER A 209 -10.78 2.00 -30.78
N THR A 210 -11.76 1.11 -30.75
CA THR A 210 -13.16 1.42 -30.47
C THR A 210 -13.82 0.36 -29.59
N ASN A 211 -14.85 0.75 -28.86
CA ASN A 211 -15.75 -0.08 -28.05
C ASN A 211 -17.17 0.49 -28.16
N VAL A 212 -18.15 -0.09 -27.47
CA VAL A 212 -19.57 0.28 -27.55
C VAL A 212 -20.02 1.12 -26.36
N ASP A 213 -19.62 0.72 -25.16
CA ASP A 213 -19.98 1.39 -23.92
C ASP A 213 -18.93 2.43 -23.49
N ASN A 214 -19.22 3.16 -22.42
CA ASN A 214 -18.34 4.21 -21.91
C ASN A 214 -17.34 3.73 -20.84
N PRO A 215 -17.67 2.77 -19.95
CA PRO A 215 -16.67 2.18 -19.07
C PRO A 215 -15.63 1.40 -19.87
N GLU A 216 -14.37 1.47 -19.45
CA GLU A 216 -13.25 0.80 -20.12
C GLU A 216 -12.63 -0.27 -19.22
N GLY A 217 -11.83 -1.16 -19.82
CA GLY A 217 -11.14 -2.27 -19.17
C GLY A 217 -9.89 -1.88 -18.37
N THR A 218 -9.85 -0.68 -17.78
CA THR A 218 -8.66 -0.14 -17.09
C THR A 218 -8.16 -1.06 -15.99
N ILE A 219 -9.06 -1.66 -15.21
CA ILE A 219 -8.68 -2.48 -14.04
C ILE A 219 -7.99 -3.77 -14.49
N GLU A 220 -8.43 -4.40 -15.58
CA GLU A 220 -7.76 -5.55 -16.18
C GLU A 220 -6.34 -5.19 -16.61
N ALA A 221 -6.18 -4.05 -17.28
CA ALA A 221 -4.88 -3.57 -17.72
C ALA A 221 -3.95 -3.26 -16.55
N MET A 222 -4.44 -2.60 -15.50
CA MET A 222 -3.70 -2.36 -14.27
C MET A 222 -3.31 -3.67 -13.58
N LEU A 223 -4.21 -4.64 -13.50
CA LEU A 223 -3.92 -5.94 -12.92
C LEU A 223 -2.77 -6.62 -13.67
N GLN A 224 -2.84 -6.70 -15.00
CA GLN A 224 -1.78 -7.31 -15.81
C GLN A 224 -0.45 -6.57 -15.67
N ALA A 225 -0.47 -5.23 -15.70
CA ALA A 225 0.75 -4.42 -15.56
C ALA A 225 1.42 -4.57 -14.18
N VAL A 226 0.67 -4.91 -13.13
CA VAL A 226 1.20 -5.07 -11.76
C VAL A 226 1.63 -6.51 -11.45
N VAL A 227 1.01 -7.54 -12.05
CA VAL A 227 1.29 -8.95 -11.70
C VAL A 227 2.27 -9.66 -12.64
N CYS A 228 2.53 -9.10 -13.82
CA CYS A 228 3.43 -9.68 -14.82
C CYS A 228 4.85 -9.08 -14.68
N ASP A 229 5.63 -9.65 -13.75
CA ASP A 229 7.04 -9.33 -13.52
C ASP A 229 7.98 -9.73 -14.67
#